data_AF-A0A3D9HTR3-F1
#
_entry.id   AF-A0A3D9HTR3-F1
#
_cell.length_a   1.000
_cell.length_b   1.000
_cell.length_c   1.000
_cell.angle_alpha   90.00
_cell.angle_beta   90.00
_cell.angle_gamma   90.00
#
_symmetry.space_group_name_H-M   'P 1'
#
loop_
_entity.id
_entity.type
_entity.pdbx_description
1 polymer ?
#
loop_
_entity_poly.entity_id
_entity_poly.type
_entity_poly.pdbx_seq_one_letter_code
_entity_poly.pdbx_strand_id
1 'polypeptide(L)'
;MESNSGLLLISIQGLKYELTIGEGYVIHYFDEDISIHGLEAQIADTHWQDEGGNTFLFIWVPEHQEEYLISDDEIKSISKKD
;
A
#
# COMPACT_ATOMS: atom_id res chain seq x y z
N MET A 1 -1.41 4.90 18.74
CA MET A 1 -0.28 5.08 17.81
C MET A 1 -0.16 6.55 17.51
N GLU A 2 1.02 7.14 17.70
CA GLU A 2 1.27 8.50 17.22
C GLU A 2 1.26 8.45 15.69
N SER A 3 0.35 9.19 15.05
CA SER A 3 0.31 9.30 13.60
C SER A 3 1.52 10.11 13.14
N ASN A 4 2.55 9.42 12.66
CA ASN A 4 3.59 10.06 11.86
C ASN A 4 2.96 10.52 10.54
N SER A 5 2.58 11.79 10.47
CA SER A 5 2.11 12.41 9.24
C SER A 5 3.31 12.65 8.32
N GLY A 6 3.60 11.69 7.44
CA GLY A 6 4.67 11.76 6.46
C GLY A 6 4.17 11.51 5.04
N LEU A 7 4.95 11.98 4.07
CA LEU A 7 4.75 11.69 2.65
C LEU A 7 5.64 10.52 2.24
N LEU A 8 5.07 9.50 1.61
CA LEU A 8 5.76 8.38 1.02
C LEU A 8 5.75 8.51 -0.50
N LEU A 9 6.94 8.70 -1.08
CA LEU A 9 7.15 8.72 -2.53
C LEU A 9 7.64 7.36 -2.97
N ILE A 10 6.83 6.64 -3.73
CA ILE A 10 7.10 5.25 -4.10
C ILE A 10 6.85 5.01 -5.59
N SER A 11 7.56 4.05 -6.16
CA SER A 11 7.32 3.60 -7.53
C SER A 11 6.69 2.21 -7.48
N ILE A 12 5.51 2.06 -8.07
CA ILE A 12 4.79 0.80 -8.18
C ILE A 12 4.63 0.51 -9.67
N GLN A 13 5.22 -0.58 -10.14
CA GLN A 13 5.20 -0.95 -11.57
C GLN A 13 5.65 0.20 -12.51
N GLY A 14 6.65 0.96 -12.07
CA GLY A 14 7.19 2.11 -12.79
C GLY A 14 6.33 3.38 -12.76
N LEU A 15 5.13 3.34 -12.14
CA LEU A 15 4.31 4.52 -11.89
C LEU A 15 4.67 5.12 -10.53
N LYS A 16 4.82 6.45 -10.49
CA LYS A 16 5.13 7.18 -9.26
C LYS A 16 3.87 7.52 -8.50
N TYR A 17 3.87 7.20 -7.21
CA TYR A 17 2.80 7.52 -6.27
C TYR A 17 3.31 8.45 -5.19
N GLU A 18 2.43 9.35 -4.78
CA GLU A 18 2.58 10.21 -3.61
C GLU A 18 1.50 9.81 -2.61
N LEU A 19 1.91 9.04 -1.60
CA LEU A 19 1.02 8.47 -0.58
C LEU A 19 1.25 9.17 0.75
N THR A 20 0.19 9.41 1.51
CA THR A 20 0.28 9.99 2.84
C THR A 20 0.18 8.86 3.87
N ILE A 21 1.18 8.76 4.74
CA ILE A 21 1.24 7.76 5.79
C ILE A 21 0.05 7.95 6.75
N GLY A 22 -0.64 6.86 7.07
CA GLY A 22 -1.82 6.82 7.93
C GLY A 22 -3.15 7.19 7.25
N GLU A 23 -3.13 7.69 6.02
CA GLU A 23 -4.35 7.97 5.26
C GLU A 23 -4.88 6.71 4.57
N GLY A 24 -6.20 6.67 4.34
CA GLY A 24 -6.88 5.56 3.69
C GLY A 24 -6.77 5.58 2.17
N TYR A 25 -6.37 4.46 1.60
CA TYR A 25 -6.30 4.21 0.17
C TYR A 25 -7.02 2.92 -0.17
N VAL A 26 -7.54 2.83 -1.39
CA VAL A 26 -8.04 1.59 -1.97
C VAL A 26 -6.96 1.05 -2.90
N ILE A 27 -6.59 -0.20 -2.67
CA ILE A 27 -5.56 -0.92 -3.45
C ILE A 27 -6.25 -2.01 -4.26
N HIS A 28 -6.11 -1.94 -5.57
CA HIS A 28 -6.55 -2.99 -6.48
C HIS A 28 -5.36 -3.83 -6.89
N TYR A 29 -5.50 -5.15 -6.76
CA TYR A 29 -4.49 -6.12 -7.15
C TYR A 29 -4.82 -6.70 -8.54
N PHE A 30 -3.85 -7.33 -9.19
CA PHE A 30 -4.12 -8.08 -10.41
C PHE A 30 -4.91 -9.36 -10.16
N ASP A 31 -4.66 -10.02 -9.03
CA ASP A 31 -5.48 -11.12 -8.54
C ASP A 31 -6.66 -10.56 -7.73
N GLU A 32 -7.87 -10.77 -8.24
CA GLU A 32 -9.11 -10.31 -7.60
C GLU A 32 -9.58 -11.25 -6.48
N ASP A 33 -8.99 -12.45 -6.35
CA ASP A 33 -9.29 -13.40 -5.28
C ASP A 33 -8.49 -13.11 -3.99
N ILE A 34 -7.55 -12.16 -4.01
CA ILE A 34 -6.84 -11.69 -2.82
C ILE A 34 -7.84 -11.09 -1.83
N SER A 35 -7.80 -11.56 -0.58
CA SER A 35 -8.80 -11.21 0.45
C SER A 35 -8.89 -9.72 0.78
N ILE A 36 -7.83 -8.96 0.53
CA ILE A 36 -7.75 -7.51 0.76
C ILE A 36 -8.00 -6.68 -0.50
N HIS A 37 -8.41 -7.30 -1.61
CA HIS A 37 -8.65 -6.61 -2.87
C HIS A 37 -9.76 -5.57 -2.75
N GLY A 38 -9.45 -4.32 -3.10
CA GLY A 38 -10.42 -3.22 -3.09
C GLY A 38 -10.87 -2.78 -1.69
N LEU A 39 -10.25 -3.30 -0.63
CA LEU A 39 -10.48 -2.83 0.73
C LEU A 39 -9.72 -1.52 0.97
N GLU A 40 -10.21 -0.76 1.95
CA GLU A 40 -9.46 0.37 2.47
C GLU A 40 -8.24 -0.13 3.25
N ALA A 41 -7.09 0.43 2.94
CA ALA A 41 -5.86 0.20 3.64
C ALA A 41 -5.15 1.53 3.96
N GLN A 42 -4.60 1.62 5.16
CA GLN A 42 -3.78 2.73 5.60
C GLN A 42 -2.32 2.46 5.29
N ILE A 43 -1.63 3.44 4.73
CA ILE A 43 -0.21 3.31 4.35
C ILE A 43 0.67 3.42 5.59
N ALA A 44 1.54 2.45 5.81
CA ALA A 44 2.55 2.52 6.88
C ALA A 44 3.78 3.34 6.43
N ASP A 45 4.59 3.78 7.40
CA ASP A 45 5.88 4.44 7.12
C ASP A 45 6.98 3.46 6.70
N THR A 46 6.72 2.17 6.80
CA THR A 46 7.68 1.10 6.55
C THR A 46 7.51 0.55 5.14
N HIS A 47 8.57 0.68 4.34
CA HIS A 47 8.70 0.11 3.01
C HIS A 47 10.16 -0.24 2.74
N TRP A 48 10.42 -1.15 1.80
CA TRP A 48 11.79 -1.43 1.32
C TRP A 48 11.79 -1.87 -0.13
N GLN A 49 12.97 -1.90 -0.74
CA GLN A 49 13.19 -2.47 -2.06
C GLN A 49 14.14 -3.67 -1.93
N ASP A 50 13.84 -4.74 -2.66
CA ASP A 50 14.75 -5.89 -2.75
C ASP A 50 15.88 -5.65 -3.77
N GLU A 51 16.77 -6.64 -3.93
CA GLU A 51 17.88 -6.58 -4.89
C GLU A 51 17.42 -6.54 -6.36
N GLY A 52 16.18 -6.97 -6.65
CA GLY A 52 15.55 -6.91 -7.96
C GLY A 52 14.88 -5.57 -8.27
N GLY A 53 14.77 -4.68 -7.28
CA GLY A 53 14.07 -3.40 -7.38
C GLY A 53 12.56 -3.51 -7.15
N ASN A 54 12.06 -4.68 -6.72
CA ASN A 54 10.66 -4.83 -6.34
C ASN A 54 10.43 -4.06 -5.04
N THR A 55 9.30 -3.38 -4.98
CA THR A 55 8.98 -2.53 -3.85
C THR A 55 7.97 -3.21 -2.96
N PHE A 56 8.29 -3.29 -1.68
CA PHE A 56 7.47 -3.88 -0.65
C PHE A 56 6.93 -2.80 0.28
N LEU A 57 5.63 -2.83 0.56
CA LEU A 57 4.93 -1.83 1.35
C LEU A 57 4.13 -2.50 2.46
N PHE A 58 4.27 -1.99 3.68
CA PHE A 58 3.34 -2.36 4.75
C PHE A 58 2.08 -1.49 4.69
N ILE A 59 0.93 -2.15 4.87
CA ILE A 59 -0.37 -1.51 4.97
C ILE A 59 -1.13 -2.05 6.17
N TRP A 60 -2.00 -1.25 6.75
CA TRP A 60 -2.96 -1.67 7.76
C TRP A 60 -4.36 -1.74 7.15
N VAL A 61 -5.06 -2.87 7.29
CA VAL A 61 -6.43 -3.03 6.79
C VAL A 61 -7.40 -2.99 7.98
N PRO A 62 -8.15 -1.88 8.19
CA PRO A 62 -9.00 -1.73 9.36
C PRO A 62 -10.10 -2.78 9.49
N GLU A 63 -10.63 -3.27 8.36
CA GLU A 63 -11.68 -4.30 8.34
C GLU A 63 -11.20 -5.63 8.91
N HIS A 64 -9.95 -6.00 8.65
CA HIS A 64 -9.35 -7.22 9.18
C HIS A 64 -8.68 -7.01 10.54
N GLN A 65 -8.39 -5.76 10.91
CA GLN A 65 -7.57 -5.41 12.07
C GLN A 65 -6.18 -6.07 12.00
N GLU A 66 -5.59 -6.08 10.81
CA GLU A 66 -4.31 -6.74 10.54
C GLU A 66 -3.42 -5.90 9.63
N GLU A 67 -2.10 -6.08 9.80
CA GLU A 67 -1.07 -5.53 8.91
C GLU A 67 -0.76 -6.53 7.80
N TYR A 68 -0.60 -6.03 6.59
CA TYR A 68 -0.24 -6.82 5.42
C TYR A 68 1.03 -6.26 4.80
N LEU A 69 1.89 -7.16 4.35
CA LEU A 69 2.98 -6.84 3.45
C LEU A 69 2.53 -7.09 2.03
N ILE A 70 2.64 -6.09 1.16
CA ILE A 70 2.26 -6.19 -0.24
C ILE A 70 3.47 -5.90 -1.14
N SER A 71 3.51 -6.56 -2.28
CA SER A 71 4.54 -6.37 -3.30
C SER A 71 4.00 -5.57 -4.48
N ASP A 72 4.82 -4.71 -5.08
CA ASP A 72 4.38 -3.80 -6.13
C ASP A 72 3.97 -4.52 -7.44
N ASP A 73 4.54 -5.69 -7.71
CA ASP A 73 4.17 -6.55 -8.84
C ASP A 73 2.74 -7.11 -8.76
N GLU A 74 2.15 -7.16 -7.56
CA GLU A 74 0.76 -7.58 -7.35
C GLU A 74 -0.25 -6.44 -7.54
N ILE A 75 0.20 -5.18 -7.49
CA ILE A 75 -0.65 -4.00 -7.40
C ILE A 75 -1.01 -3.44 -8.78
N LYS A 76 -2.28 -3.56 -9.17
CA LYS A 76 -2.81 -2.96 -10.40
C LYS A 76 -2.95 -1.43 -10.30
N SER A 77 -3.43 -0.93 -9.16
CA SER A 77 -3.57 0.52 -8.93
C SER A 77 -3.81 0.86 -7.46
N ILE A 78 -3.44 2.09 -7.07
CA ILE A 78 -3.77 2.68 -5.77
C ILE A 78 -4.52 4.00 -5.99
N SER A 79 -5.62 4.21 -5.26
CA SER A 79 -6.37 5.46 -5.26
C SER A 79 -6.70 5.91 -3.85
N LYS A 80 -6.65 7.21 -3.58
CA LYS A 80 -7.08 7.74 -2.28
C LYS A 80 -8.57 7.47 -2.08
N LYS A 81 -8.97 7.07 -0.87
CA LYS A 81 -10.38 6.92 -0.52
C LYS A 81 -11.02 8.31 -0.39
N ASP A 82 -12.14 8.52 -1.08
CA ASP A 82 -12.94 9.76 -1.04
C ASP A 82 -13.59 10.00 0.34
#